data_AF-A0A2E6T131-F1
#
_entry.id   AF-A0A2E6T131-F1
#
_cell.length_a   1.000
_cell.length_b   1.000
_cell.length_c   1.000
_cell.angle_alpha   90.00
_cell.angle_beta   90.00
_cell.angle_gamma   90.00
#
_symmetry.space_group_name_H-M   'P 1'
#
loop_
_entity.id
_entity.type
_entity.pdbx_description
1 polymer ?
#
loop_
_entity_poly.entity_id
_entity_poly.type
_entity_poly.pdbx_seq_one_letter_code
_entity_poly.pdbx_strand_id
1 'polypeptide(L)'
;RVASRFSRKSLLDEILLPSKTIAENYRTVLLNLKDGRQLAGQIIPNLDYRTPNLQLAEDPLHPDKITQIAKHHIINQEHSTVSLMPPGLLNLLSQEEILDLIAWLEQGAKTGEN
;
A
#
# COMPACT_ATOMS: atom_id res chain seq x y z
N ARG A 1 -7.83 13.54 -5.87
CA ARG A 1 -7.31 13.53 -7.25
C ARG A 1 -5.81 13.27 -7.20
N VAL A 2 -5.29 12.26 -7.90
CA VAL A 2 -3.84 12.01 -7.97
C VAL A 2 -3.13 13.18 -8.67
N ALA A 3 -3.77 13.75 -9.70
CA ALA A 3 -3.29 14.88 -10.48
C ALA A 3 -3.15 16.22 -9.72
N SER A 4 -3.85 16.42 -8.59
CA SER A 4 -3.71 17.66 -7.81
C SER A 4 -2.59 17.59 -6.77
N ARG A 5 -1.92 16.45 -6.63
CA ARG A 5 -0.94 16.19 -5.55
C ARG A 5 0.46 15.87 -6.06
N PHE A 6 0.62 15.48 -7.33
CA PHE A 6 1.92 15.10 -7.91
C PHE A 6 2.16 15.76 -9.27
N SER A 7 3.36 16.27 -9.50
CA SER A 7 3.82 16.64 -10.84
C SER A 7 4.07 15.38 -11.69
N ARG A 8 4.07 15.47 -13.03
CA ARG A 8 4.45 14.36 -13.95
C ARG A 8 5.70 13.63 -13.51
N LYS A 9 6.73 14.42 -13.19
CA LYS A 9 8.02 13.91 -12.74
C LYS A 9 7.87 13.13 -11.43
N SER A 10 7.14 13.68 -10.46
CA SER A 10 6.89 13.01 -9.19
C SER A 10 6.15 11.69 -9.39
N LEU A 11 5.11 11.67 -10.23
CA LEU A 11 4.35 10.46 -10.52
C LEU A 11 5.23 9.37 -11.15
N LEU A 12 6.04 9.74 -12.15
CA LEU A 12 6.96 8.79 -12.79
C LEU A 12 8.03 8.29 -11.82
N ASP A 13 8.58 9.17 -10.98
CA ASP A 13 9.56 8.80 -9.95
C ASP A 13 8.95 7.79 -8.95
N GLU A 14 7.68 7.95 -8.53
CA GLU A 14 6.98 7.02 -7.65
C GLU A 14 6.70 5.66 -8.33
N ILE A 15 6.35 5.63 -9.61
CA ILE A 15 6.11 4.37 -10.35
C ILE A 15 7.42 3.61 -10.60
N LEU A 16 8.50 4.32 -10.92
CA LEU A 16 9.80 3.71 -11.19
C LEU A 16 10.48 3.22 -9.89
N LEU A 17 10.29 3.94 -8.79
CA LEU A 17 10.92 3.66 -7.50
C LEU A 17 9.86 3.52 -6.39
N PRO A 18 8.97 2.52 -6.47
CA PRO A 18 7.79 2.44 -5.60
C PRO A 18 8.11 2.26 -4.11
N SER A 19 9.29 1.75 -3.79
CA SER A 19 9.76 1.57 -2.40
C SER A 19 10.47 2.81 -1.83
N LYS A 20 10.75 3.84 -2.64
CA LYS A 20 11.46 5.05 -2.20
C LYS A 20 10.64 5.85 -1.20
N THR A 21 9.35 6.01 -1.47
CA THR A 21 8.39 6.67 -0.59
C THR A 21 7.12 5.82 -0.55
N ILE A 22 6.81 5.25 0.61
CA ILE A 22 5.59 4.46 0.78
C ILE A 22 4.59 5.31 1.58
N ALA A 23 3.41 5.54 1.01
CA ALA A 23 2.34 6.23 1.70
C ALA A 23 1.92 5.43 2.95
N GLU A 24 1.77 6.10 4.09
CA GLU A 24 1.52 5.46 5.39
C GLU A 24 0.32 4.50 5.38
N ASN A 25 -0.75 4.90 4.72
CA ASN A 25 -1.98 4.13 4.55
C ASN A 25 -1.85 2.92 3.60
N TYR A 26 -0.71 2.73 2.95
CA TYR A 26 -0.39 1.57 2.10
C TYR A 26 0.88 0.85 2.58
N ARG A 27 1.42 1.25 3.73
CA ARG A 27 2.65 0.69 4.27
C ARG A 27 2.34 -0.64 4.96
N THR A 28 2.95 -1.71 4.46
CA THR A 28 2.90 -3.01 5.12
C THR A 28 3.64 -2.96 6.45
N VAL A 29 3.02 -3.55 7.46
CA VAL A 29 3.59 -3.74 8.79
C VAL A 29 3.94 -5.21 8.95
N LEU A 30 5.12 -5.48 9.52
CA LEU A 30 5.54 -6.80 9.99
C LEU A 30 5.32 -6.89 11.49
N LEU A 31 4.63 -7.95 11.93
CA LEU A 31 4.35 -8.25 13.32
C LEU A 31 5.04 -9.54 13.72
N ASN A 32 5.96 -9.46 14.67
CA ASN A 32 6.53 -10.66 15.29
C ASN A 32 5.72 -11.01 16.53
N LEU A 33 5.22 -12.24 16.61
CA LEU A 33 4.34 -12.72 17.67
C LEU A 33 5.09 -13.61 18.68
N LYS A 34 4.55 -13.70 19.89
CA LYS A 34 5.09 -14.54 20.99
C LYS A 34 5.11 -16.03 20.69
N ASP A 35 4.25 -16.48 19.78
CA ASP A 35 4.19 -17.87 19.33
C ASP A 35 5.20 -18.21 18.22
N GLY A 36 6.06 -17.24 17.84
CA GLY A 36 7.08 -17.40 16.81
C GLY A 36 6.60 -17.13 15.39
N ARG A 37 5.31 -16.82 15.18
CA ARG A 37 4.82 -16.41 13.86
C ARG A 37 5.23 -14.98 13.53
N GLN A 38 5.48 -14.74 12.24
CA GLN A 38 5.57 -13.41 11.67
C GLN A 38 4.39 -13.19 10.73
N LEU A 39 3.61 -12.14 10.96
CA LEU A 39 2.50 -11.74 10.09
C LEU A 39 2.85 -10.45 9.38
N ALA A 40 2.40 -10.31 8.14
CA ALA A 40 2.60 -9.11 7.34
C ALA A 40 1.25 -8.65 6.77
N GLY A 41 0.98 -7.35 6.87
CA GLY A 41 -0.26 -6.79 6.35
C GLY A 41 -0.42 -5.30 6.63
N GLN A 42 -1.58 -4.75 6.27
CA GLN A 42 -1.94 -3.37 6.59
C GLN A 42 -2.75 -3.32 7.87
N ILE A 43 -2.41 -2.39 8.76
CA ILE A 43 -3.20 -2.16 9.96
C ILE A 43 -4.47 -1.41 9.57
N ILE A 44 -5.62 -2.00 9.92
CA ILE A 44 -6.91 -1.32 9.77
C ILE A 44 -7.16 -0.48 11.03
N PRO A 45 -7.26 0.85 10.91
CA PRO A 45 -7.50 1.70 12.07
C PRO A 45 -8.84 1.35 12.72
N ASN A 46 -8.83 1.15 14.04
CA ASN A 46 -10.04 1.08 14.84
C ASN A 46 -10.30 2.47 15.46
N LEU A 47 -11.56 2.90 15.48
CA LEU A 47 -11.98 4.16 16.11
C LEU A 47 -11.80 4.13 17.64
N ASP A 48 -11.81 2.94 18.25
CA ASP A 48 -11.46 2.77 19.66
C ASP A 48 -9.99 2.33 19.79
N TYR A 49 -9.14 3.14 20.40
CA TYR A 49 -7.74 2.75 20.63
C TYR A 49 -7.57 1.77 21.81
N ARG A 50 -8.59 1.66 22.68
CA ARG A 50 -8.58 0.80 23.87
C ARG A 50 -8.92 -0.65 23.58
N THR A 51 -9.33 -0.98 22.34
CA THR A 51 -9.51 -2.39 21.97
C THR A 51 -8.23 -3.19 22.25
N PRO A 52 -8.34 -4.36 22.90
CA PRO A 52 -7.21 -5.25 23.14
C PRO A 52 -6.68 -5.90 21.87
N ASN A 53 -7.41 -5.79 20.75
CA ASN A 53 -7.07 -6.40 19.48
C ASN A 53 -6.63 -5.34 18.45
N LEU A 54 -5.66 -5.73 17.63
CA LEU A 54 -5.26 -5.08 16.39
C LEU A 54 -5.92 -5.80 15.22
N GLN A 55 -6.34 -5.04 14.21
CA GLN A 55 -6.91 -5.56 12.97
C GLN A 55 -5.87 -5.46 11.86
N LEU A 56 -5.58 -6.59 11.22
CA LEU A 56 -4.59 -6.70 10.15
C LEU A 56 -5.27 -7.24 8.88
N ALA A 57 -5.15 -6.53 7.77
CA ALA A 57 -5.46 -7.05 6.45
C ALA A 57 -4.18 -7.62 5.83
N GLU A 58 -4.07 -8.95 5.79
CA GLU A 58 -2.86 -9.65 5.32
C GLU A 58 -2.80 -9.71 3.78
N ASP A 59 -3.95 -9.80 3.13
CA ASP A 59 -4.06 -9.87 1.68
C ASP A 59 -4.47 -8.50 1.10
N PRO A 60 -3.59 -7.80 0.36
CA PRO A 60 -3.93 -6.54 -0.29
C PRO A 60 -5.05 -6.64 -1.33
N LEU A 61 -5.31 -7.83 -1.89
CA LEU A 61 -6.37 -8.07 -2.85
C LEU A 61 -7.74 -8.29 -2.19
N HIS A 62 -7.74 -8.67 -0.90
CA HIS A 62 -8.94 -8.89 -0.09
C HIS A 62 -8.84 -8.12 1.23
N PRO A 63 -8.84 -6.77 1.18
CA PRO A 63 -8.61 -5.93 2.36
C PRO A 63 -9.73 -6.01 3.41
N ASP A 64 -10.88 -6.56 3.04
CA ASP A 64 -12.02 -6.87 3.90
C ASP A 64 -11.81 -8.14 4.74
N LYS A 65 -10.87 -9.00 4.35
CA LYS A 65 -10.49 -10.20 5.11
C LYS A 65 -9.56 -9.83 6.25
N ILE A 66 -10.14 -9.54 7.41
CA ILE A 66 -9.42 -9.08 8.60
C ILE A 66 -9.00 -10.21 9.53
N THR A 67 -7.72 -10.23 9.88
CA THR A 67 -7.17 -11.04 10.96
C THR A 67 -7.11 -10.20 12.24
N GLN A 68 -7.74 -10.70 13.31
CA GLN A 68 -7.67 -10.06 14.63
C GLN A 68 -6.54 -10.64 15.47
N ILE A 69 -5.68 -9.77 16.00
CA ILE A 69 -4.49 -10.14 16.75
C ILE A 69 -4.55 -9.45 18.12
N ALA A 70 -4.51 -10.21 19.20
CA ALA A 70 -4.45 -9.62 20.53
C ALA A 70 -3.11 -8.88 20.71
N LYS A 71 -3.15 -7.60 21.08
CA LYS A 71 -1.97 -6.73 21.19
C LYS A 71 -0.91 -7.30 22.13
N HIS A 72 -1.32 -7.98 23.19
CA HIS A 72 -0.41 -8.60 24.16
C HIS A 72 0.38 -9.80 23.61
N HIS A 73 0.01 -10.35 22.44
CA HIS A 73 0.76 -11.38 21.73
C HIS A 73 1.84 -10.80 20.80
N ILE A 74 1.81 -9.50 20.52
CA ILE A 74 2.79 -8.85 19.64
C ILE A 74 4.05 -8.57 20.45
N ILE A 75 5.20 -9.06 19.97
CA ILE A 75 6.53 -8.77 20.53
C ILE A 75 7.00 -7.41 20.04
N ASN A 76 6.97 -7.21 18.73
CA ASN A 76 7.36 -5.96 18.09
C ASN A 76 6.57 -5.73 16.78
N GLN A 77 6.69 -4.50 16.29
CA GLN A 77 6.09 -4.04 15.06
C GLN A 77 7.15 -3.31 14.24
N GLU A 78 7.29 -3.67 12.98
CA GLU A 78 8.23 -3.06 12.05
C GLU A 78 7.52 -2.63 10.77
N HIS A 79 8.01 -1.55 10.17
CA HIS A 79 7.48 -1.03 8.92
C HIS A 79 8.27 -1.63 7.75
N SER A 80 7.57 -2.22 6.78
CA SER A 80 8.20 -2.69 5.55
C SER A 80 8.83 -1.52 4.79
N THR A 81 10.05 -1.74 4.31
CA THR A 81 10.75 -0.87 3.36
C THR A 81 10.41 -1.19 1.91
N VAL A 82 9.66 -2.28 1.68
CA VAL A 82 9.25 -2.75 0.36
C VAL A 82 7.79 -2.37 0.13
N SER A 83 7.54 -1.71 -1.00
CA SER A 83 6.19 -1.34 -1.43
C SER A 83 5.40 -2.55 -1.92
N LEU A 84 4.08 -2.48 -1.75
CA LEU A 84 3.15 -3.42 -2.38
C LEU A 84 3.03 -3.20 -3.89
N MET A 85 3.43 -2.03 -4.40
CA MET A 85 3.50 -1.78 -5.82
C MET A 85 4.73 -2.51 -6.40
N PRO A 86 4.53 -3.45 -7.35
CA PRO A 86 5.65 -4.15 -7.97
C PRO A 86 6.57 -3.16 -8.69
N PRO A 87 7.91 -3.33 -8.61
CA PRO A 87 8.81 -2.57 -9.44
C PRO A 87 8.72 -3.01 -10.91
N GLY A 88 9.13 -2.14 -11.82
CA GLY A 88 9.23 -2.49 -13.24
C GLY A 88 7.89 -2.63 -13.96
N LEU A 89 6.80 -2.08 -13.43
CA LEU A 89 5.50 -2.05 -14.11
C LEU A 89 5.58 -1.46 -15.52
N LEU A 90 6.46 -0.49 -15.73
CA LEU A 90 6.65 0.17 -17.03
C LEU A 90 7.54 -0.62 -17.99
N ASN A 91 8.19 -1.71 -17.55
CA ASN A 91 9.13 -2.46 -18.39
C ASN A 91 8.46 -3.14 -19.59
N LEU A 92 7.14 -3.31 -19.55
CA LEU A 92 6.34 -3.93 -20.60
C LEU A 92 5.77 -2.91 -21.59
N LEU A 93 5.98 -1.61 -21.35
CA LEU A 93 5.37 -0.54 -22.12
C LEU A 93 6.40 0.16 -23.03
N SER A 94 5.97 0.59 -24.20
CA SER A 94 6.74 1.50 -25.05
C SER A 94 6.79 2.91 -24.47
N GLN A 95 7.66 3.77 -25.01
CA GLN A 95 7.74 5.16 -24.58
C GLN A 95 6.40 5.89 -24.79
N GLU A 96 5.72 5.65 -25.91
CA GLU A 96 4.41 6.22 -26.23
C GLU A 96 3.34 5.75 -25.24
N GLU A 97 3.30 4.46 -24.92
CA GLU A 97 2.34 3.88 -23.97
C GLU A 97 2.54 4.44 -22.55
N ILE A 98 3.79 4.70 -22.14
CA ILE A 98 4.09 5.35 -20.86
C ILE A 98 3.56 6.79 -20.85
N LEU A 99 3.75 7.55 -21.93
CA LEU A 99 3.25 8.92 -22.03
C LEU A 99 1.73 8.97 -21.99
N ASP A 100 1.06 8.05 -22.69
CA ASP A 100 -0.40 7.91 -22.69
C ASP A 100 -0.93 7.52 -21.31
N LEU A 101 -0.27 6.59 -20.62
CA LEU A 101 -0.60 6.20 -19.24
C LEU A 101 -0.51 7.39 -18.29
N ILE A 102 0.57 8.17 -18.36
CA ILE A 102 0.74 9.38 -17.53
C ILE A 102 -0.36 10.38 -17.84
N ALA A 103 -0.63 10.64 -19.12
CA ALA A 103 -1.67 11.58 -19.54
C ALA A 103 -3.07 11.15 -19.05
N TRP A 104 -3.35 9.85 -19.03
CA TRP A 104 -4.58 9.28 -18.48
C TRP A 104 -4.66 9.44 -16.95
N LEU A 105 -3.57 9.16 -16.22
CA LEU A 105 -3.49 9.34 -14.77
C LEU A 105 -3.66 10.81 -14.35
N GLU A 106 -3.15 11.75 -15.14
CA GLU A 106 -3.27 13.20 -14.92
C GLU A 106 -4.69 13.73 -15.13
N GLN A 107 -5.40 13.22 -16.14
CA GLN A 107 -6.80 13.59 -16.36
C GLN A 107 -7.70 13.06 -15.23
N GLY A 108 -7.16 12.14 -14.41
CA GLY A 108 -7.90 11.31 -13.49
C GLY A 108 -8.63 10.24 -14.28
N ALA A 109 -8.63 9.00 -13.78
CA ALA A 109 -9.53 7.98 -14.29
C ALA A 109 -10.94 8.59 -14.30
N LYS A 110 -11.49 8.89 -15.50
CA LYS A 110 -12.93 9.06 -15.63
C LYS A 110 -13.49 7.72 -15.21
N THR A 111 -14.06 7.68 -14.00
CA THR A 111 -14.84 6.53 -13.55
C THR A 111 -15.83 6.26 -14.66
N GLY A 112 -15.66 5.17 -15.39
CA GLY A 112 -16.70 4.67 -16.27
C GLY A 112 -17.88 4.37 -15.37
N GLU A 113 -18.91 5.21 -15.43
CA GLU A 113 -20.24 4.85 -14.95
C GLU A 113 -20.66 3.61 -15.73
N ASN A 114 -20.84 2.51 -15.01
CA ASN A 114 -21.72 1.39 -15.34
C ASN A 114 -22.23 0.81 -14.02
#